data_AF-A0A6A6ESA0-F1
#
_entry.id   AF-A0A6A6ESA0-F1
#
_cell.length_a   1.000
_cell.length_b   1.000
_cell.length_c   1.000
_cell.angle_alpha   90.00
_cell.angle_beta   90.00
_cell.angle_gamma   90.00
#
_symmetry.space_group_name_H-M   'P 1'
#
loop_
_entity.id
_entity.type
_entity.pdbx_description
1 polymer ?
#
loop_
_entity_poly.entity_id
_entity_poly.type
_entity_poly.pdbx_seq_one_letter_code
_entity_poly.pdbx_strand_id
1 'polypeptide(L)'
;MFWCCYCYEYKGPYHIWEVETKKEREKSLKQLAEVNGELKPIARDVFERREKLIDLTTIRRGRSAKFENAYKPRGTWKAVKPLYCDSGLGSIDWWRYQQEIIIGKLKPFFKEMERIRPRMMVHQDNAPVHSA
;
A
#
# COMPACT_ATOMS: atom_id res chain seq x y z
N MET A 1 -6.37 5.99 19.38
CA MET A 1 -5.05 6.38 18.82
C MET A 1 -5.17 7.79 18.24
N PHE A 2 -4.11 8.59 18.26
CA PHE A 2 -4.10 9.93 17.68
C PHE A 2 -3.09 10.00 16.53
N TRP A 3 -3.45 10.68 15.45
CA TRP A 3 -2.56 10.99 14.33
C TRP A 3 -2.57 12.50 14.10
N CYS A 4 -1.43 13.07 13.75
CA CYS A 4 -1.35 14.43 13.25
C CYS A 4 -0.19 14.55 12.27
N CYS A 5 -0.24 15.59 11.43
CA CYS A 5 0.92 16.06 10.72
C CYS A 5 1.13 17.56 10.96
N TYR A 6 2.36 18.01 10.73
CA TYR A 6 2.71 19.42 10.84
C TYR A 6 3.85 19.72 9.88
N CYS A 7 3.98 21.00 9.54
CA CYS A 7 5.13 21.54 8.84
C CYS A 7 5.69 22.69 9.69
N TYR A 8 6.97 23.04 9.51
CA TYR A 8 7.57 24.17 10.20
C TYR A 8 6.72 25.44 9.98
N GLU A 9 6.23 26.05 11.06
CA GLU A 9 5.31 27.21 11.07
C GLU A 9 3.86 26.97 10.60
N TYR A 10 3.49 25.75 10.22
CA TYR A 10 2.13 25.40 9.79
C TYR A 10 1.57 24.22 10.59
N LYS A 11 0.41 24.45 11.20
CA LYS A 11 -0.35 23.37 11.84
C LYS A 11 -1.03 22.55 10.76
N GLY A 12 -0.77 21.24 10.76
CA GLY A 12 -1.44 20.31 9.86
C GLY A 12 -2.69 19.71 10.49
N PRO A 13 -3.43 18.90 9.71
CA PRO A 13 -4.59 18.17 10.21
C PRO A 13 -4.24 17.16 11.31
N TYR A 14 -5.25 16.83 12.10
CA TYR A 14 -5.20 15.75 13.08
C TYR A 14 -6.36 14.77 12.89
N HIS A 15 -6.25 13.63 13.56
CA HIS A 15 -7.28 12.61 13.58
C HIS A 15 -7.25 11.86 14.90
N ILE A 16 -8.44 11.67 15.47
CA ILE A 16 -8.65 10.81 16.62
C ILE A 16 -9.36 9.58 16.09
N TRP A 17 -8.74 8.41 16.27
CA TRP A 17 -9.27 7.15 15.79
C TRP A 17 -10.37 6.64 16.72
N GLU A 18 -11.54 6.43 16.15
CA GLU A 18 -12.64 5.72 16.80
C GLU A 18 -12.57 4.22 16.52
N VAL A 19 -13.20 3.44 17.42
CA VAL A 19 -13.29 1.98 17.29
C VAL A 19 -14.03 1.64 16.00
N GLU A 20 -13.39 0.81 15.16
CA GLU A 20 -13.97 0.38 13.88
C GLU A 20 -15.30 -0.34 14.13
N THR A 21 -16.37 0.13 13.48
CA THR A 21 -17.66 -0.55 13.50
C THR A 21 -17.66 -1.71 12.49
N LYS A 22 -18.50 -2.72 12.75
CA LYS A 22 -18.65 -3.87 11.82
C LYS A 22 -19.01 -3.44 10.39
N LYS A 23 -19.86 -2.41 10.26
CA LYS A 23 -20.29 -1.88 8.96
C LYS A 23 -19.14 -1.23 8.19
N GLU A 24 -18.28 -0.46 8.88
CA GLU A 24 -17.09 0.14 8.26
C GLU A 24 -16.11 -0.95 7.80
N ARG A 25 -15.92 -1.98 8.62
CA ARG A 25 -15.07 -3.12 8.26
C ARG A 25 -15.59 -3.83 7.01
N GLU A 26 -16.89 -4.12 6.94
CA GLU A 26 -17.51 -4.73 5.76
C GLU A 26 -17.35 -3.86 4.51
N LYS A 27 -17.49 -2.54 4.64
CA LYS A 27 -17.27 -1.60 3.54
C LYS A 27 -15.82 -1.63 3.07
N SER A 28 -14.86 -1.57 3.99
CA SER A 28 -13.43 -1.67 3.70
C SER A 28 -13.10 -2.97 2.96
N LEU A 29 -13.62 -4.11 3.43
CA LEU A 29 -13.41 -5.41 2.78
C LEU A 29 -13.98 -5.45 1.36
N LYS A 30 -15.15 -4.86 1.12
CA LYS A 30 -15.74 -4.76 -0.23
C LYS A 30 -14.87 -3.93 -1.18
N GLN A 31 -14.42 -2.75 -0.72
CA GLN A 31 -13.52 -1.89 -1.49
C GLN A 31 -12.18 -2.58 -1.78
N LEU A 32 -11.65 -3.30 -0.79
CA LEU A 32 -10.41 -4.06 -0.94
C LEU A 32 -10.55 -5.18 -1.98
N ALA A 33 -11.69 -5.87 -2.00
CA ALA A 33 -11.98 -6.91 -2.99
C ALA A 33 -12.06 -6.34 -4.41
N GLU A 34 -12.69 -5.18 -4.58
CA GLU A 34 -12.77 -4.46 -5.85
C GLU A 34 -11.38 -4.05 -6.34
N VAL A 35 -10.60 -3.36 -5.51
CA VAL A 35 -9.24 -2.91 -5.86
C VAL A 35 -8.31 -4.09 -6.14
N ASN A 36 -8.40 -5.17 -5.35
CA ASN A 36 -7.65 -6.39 -5.64
C ASN A 36 -8.07 -7.02 -6.97
N GLY A 37 -9.36 -6.94 -7.33
CA GLY A 37 -9.87 -7.38 -8.63
C GLY A 37 -9.23 -6.63 -9.79
N GLU A 38 -9.08 -5.31 -9.67
CA GLU A 38 -8.43 -4.44 -10.67
C GLU A 38 -6.91 -4.63 -10.73
N LEU A 39 -6.25 -4.80 -9.58
CA LEU A 39 -4.81 -4.98 -9.51
C LEU A 39 -4.35 -6.36 -9.99
N LYS A 40 -5.21 -7.38 -9.85
CA LYS A 40 -4.88 -8.76 -10.24
C LYS A 40 -4.44 -8.91 -11.71
N PRO A 41 -5.16 -8.37 -12.73
CA PRO A 41 -4.71 -8.45 -14.12
C PRO A 41 -3.42 -7.67 -14.36
N ILE A 42 -3.24 -6.51 -13.72
CA ILE A 42 -2.01 -5.70 -13.85
C ILE A 42 -0.82 -6.46 -13.26
N ALA A 43 -0.96 -7.01 -12.05
CA ALA A 43 0.07 -7.81 -11.40
C ALA A 43 0.43 -9.05 -12.21
N ARG A 44 -0.55 -9.66 -12.88
CA ARG A 44 -0.34 -10.77 -13.80
C ARG A 44 0.46 -10.35 -15.04
N ASP A 45 0.09 -9.25 -15.69
CA ASP A 45 0.81 -8.74 -16.87
C ASP A 45 2.26 -8.34 -16.54
N VAL A 46 2.47 -7.64 -15.42
CA VAL A 46 3.82 -7.31 -14.91
C VAL A 46 4.64 -8.58 -14.68
N PHE A 47 4.04 -9.61 -14.10
CA PHE A 47 4.69 -10.90 -13.90
C PHE A 47 5.04 -11.56 -15.24
N GLU A 48 4.09 -11.70 -16.17
CA GLU A 48 4.31 -12.34 -17.46
C GLU A 48 5.38 -11.62 -18.29
N ARG A 49 5.42 -10.28 -18.25
CA ARG A 49 6.49 -9.48 -18.88
C ARG A 49 7.84 -9.72 -18.21
N ARG A 50 7.89 -9.80 -16.88
CA ARG A 50 9.12 -10.07 -16.14
C ARG A 50 9.64 -11.48 -16.39
N GLU A 51 8.77 -12.49 -16.42
CA GLU A 51 9.16 -13.87 -16.77
C GLU A 51 9.72 -13.94 -18.19
N LYS A 52 9.06 -13.31 -19.17
CA LYS A 52 9.59 -13.22 -20.54
C LYS A 52 10.98 -12.55 -20.59
N LEU A 53 11.21 -11.53 -19.77
CA LEU A 53 12.54 -10.90 -19.63
C LEU A 53 13.57 -11.83 -18.96
N ILE A 54 13.16 -12.61 -17.97
CA ILE A 54 14.01 -13.63 -17.34
C ILE A 54 14.35 -14.72 -18.36
N ASP A 55 13.40 -15.25 -19.12
CA ASP A 55 13.67 -16.26 -20.15
C ASP A 55 14.67 -15.75 -21.21
N LEU A 56 14.52 -14.50 -21.66
CA LEU A 56 15.45 -13.86 -22.60
C LEU A 56 16.85 -13.64 -22.02
N THR A 57 16.97 -13.41 -20.71
CA THR A 57 18.25 -13.12 -20.04
C THR A 57 18.92 -14.38 -19.47
N THR A 58 18.15 -15.44 -19.20
CA THR A 58 18.62 -16.72 -18.62
C THR A 58 19.21 -17.66 -19.68
N ILE A 59 18.98 -17.40 -20.97
CA ILE A 59 19.69 -18.08 -22.08
C ILE A 59 21.22 -17.95 -21.97
N ARG A 60 21.77 -17.02 -21.16
CA ARG A 60 23.23 -16.81 -21.09
C ARG A 60 23.96 -17.25 -19.83
N ARG A 61 23.36 -17.53 -18.67
CA ARG A 61 24.13 -17.93 -17.48
C ARG A 61 23.37 -18.88 -16.56
N GLY A 62 23.90 -20.08 -16.37
CA GLY A 62 23.35 -21.18 -15.57
C GLY A 62 23.30 -20.95 -14.05
N ARG A 63 22.69 -19.85 -13.61
CA ARG A 63 22.27 -19.64 -12.22
C ARG A 63 20.83 -19.13 -12.22
N SER A 64 19.93 -19.94 -11.68
CA SER A 64 18.55 -19.52 -11.40
C SER A 64 18.58 -18.39 -10.38
N ALA A 65 18.09 -17.22 -10.78
CA ALA A 65 17.95 -16.09 -9.87
C ALA A 65 16.82 -16.40 -8.87
N LYS A 66 17.15 -16.53 -7.59
CA LYS A 66 16.16 -16.59 -6.51
C LYS A 66 15.75 -15.16 -6.19
N PHE A 67 14.55 -14.76 -6.62
CA PHE A 67 13.94 -13.48 -6.25
C PHE A 67 12.88 -13.70 -5.16
N GLU A 68 12.62 -12.67 -4.34
CA GLU A 68 11.54 -12.64 -3.33
C GLU A 68 10.14 -12.90 -3.93
N ASN A 69 10.00 -12.71 -5.25
CA ASN A 69 8.86 -13.19 -6.04
C ASN A 69 9.11 -14.66 -6.43
N ALA A 70 9.04 -15.56 -5.47
CA ALA A 70 9.41 -16.96 -5.70
C ALA A 70 8.33 -17.74 -6.46
N TYR A 71 8.61 -18.04 -7.73
CA TYR A 71 8.10 -19.19 -8.45
C TYR A 71 8.18 -20.45 -7.57
N LYS A 72 7.05 -21.13 -7.32
CA LYS A 72 7.12 -22.56 -6.97
C LYS A 72 7.27 -23.33 -8.29
N PRO A 73 8.25 -24.25 -8.42
CA PRO A 73 8.59 -24.94 -9.66
C PRO A 73 7.55 -25.91 -10.23
N ARG A 74 6.27 -25.71 -9.93
CA ARG A 74 5.12 -26.47 -10.41
C ARG A 74 3.95 -25.58 -10.86
N GLY A 75 4.27 -24.49 -11.58
CA GLY A 75 3.38 -23.99 -12.65
C GLY A 75 2.06 -23.30 -12.30
N THR A 76 1.98 -22.48 -11.25
CA THR A 76 0.83 -21.56 -11.09
C THR A 76 1.25 -20.19 -10.60
N TRP A 77 0.81 -19.13 -11.30
CA TRP A 77 0.94 -17.75 -10.84
C TRP A 77 0.27 -17.59 -9.48
N LYS A 78 0.96 -16.99 -8.52
CA LYS A 78 0.40 -16.58 -7.23
C LYS A 78 0.70 -15.11 -7.01
N ALA A 79 -0.35 -14.32 -6.77
CA ALA A 79 -0.20 -12.95 -6.30
C ALA A 79 0.63 -12.96 -5.00
N VAL A 80 1.66 -12.12 -4.94
CA VAL A 80 2.68 -12.16 -3.89
C VAL A 80 2.12 -11.80 -2.50
N LYS A 81 1.00 -11.07 -2.45
CA LYS A 81 0.00 -10.99 -1.37
C LYS A 81 -1.09 -10.04 -1.88
N PRO A 82 -2.38 -10.38 -1.87
CA PRO A 82 -3.42 -9.38 -2.12
C PRO A 82 -3.35 -8.28 -1.05
N LEU A 83 -3.88 -7.09 -1.28
CA LEU A 83 -4.09 -6.14 -0.17
C LEU A 83 -5.03 -6.80 0.84
N TYR A 84 -4.71 -6.73 2.13
CA TYR A 84 -5.48 -7.37 3.21
C TYR A 84 -5.69 -6.41 4.37
N CYS A 85 -6.77 -6.64 5.12
CA CYS A 85 -6.98 -6.03 6.44
C CYS A 85 -6.53 -7.04 7.51
N ASP A 86 -5.32 -6.89 8.07
CA ASP A 86 -4.79 -7.84 9.07
C ASP A 86 -5.10 -7.45 10.51
N SER A 87 -5.63 -6.24 10.70
CA SER A 87 -5.83 -5.69 12.01
C SER A 87 -7.06 -6.33 12.69
N GLY A 88 -6.89 -6.79 13.94
CA GLY A 88 -7.99 -7.25 14.81
C GLY A 88 -8.97 -6.11 15.14
N LEU A 89 -10.17 -6.45 15.62
CA LEU A 89 -11.21 -5.46 15.96
C LEU A 89 -10.65 -4.38 16.91
N GLY A 90 -10.65 -3.12 16.47
CA GLY A 90 -10.15 -1.98 17.25
C GLY A 90 -8.70 -1.56 16.95
N SER A 91 -7.96 -2.29 16.13
CA SER A 91 -6.64 -1.88 15.64
C SER A 91 -6.73 -1.18 14.29
N ILE A 92 -5.84 -0.22 14.05
CA ILE A 92 -5.84 0.57 12.83
C ILE A 92 -5.20 -0.24 11.73
N ASP A 93 -5.97 -0.49 10.68
CA ASP A 93 -5.53 -1.21 9.50
C ASP A 93 -4.84 -0.27 8.49
N TRP A 94 -3.95 -0.83 7.67
CA TRP A 94 -3.28 -0.09 6.60
C TRP A 94 -4.30 0.51 5.62
N TRP A 95 -5.35 -0.23 5.24
CA TRP A 95 -6.35 0.29 4.29
C TRP A 95 -7.06 1.51 4.86
N ARG A 96 -7.45 1.44 6.13
CA ARG A 96 -8.15 2.52 6.81
C ARG A 96 -7.25 3.74 6.99
N TYR A 97 -5.98 3.52 7.34
CA TYR A 97 -4.95 4.57 7.38
C TYR A 97 -4.80 5.25 6.01
N GLN A 98 -4.72 4.47 4.93
CA GLN A 98 -4.58 5.00 3.58
C GLN A 98 -5.76 5.89 3.18
N GLN A 99 -6.99 5.46 3.46
CA GLN A 99 -8.20 6.21 3.08
C GLN A 99 -8.41 7.46 3.94
N GLU A 100 -8.43 7.31 5.27
CA GLU A 100 -8.79 8.40 6.18
C GLU A 100 -7.66 9.41 6.38
N ILE A 101 -6.42 8.93 6.43
CA ILE A 101 -5.25 9.77 6.71
C ILE A 101 -4.58 10.20 5.43
N ILE A 102 -4.05 9.28 4.63
CA ILE A 102 -3.21 9.64 3.49
C ILE A 102 -4.04 10.37 2.44
N ILE A 103 -5.13 9.74 1.98
CA ILE A 103 -5.98 10.29 0.92
C ILE A 103 -6.83 11.44 1.47
N GLY A 104 -7.46 11.24 2.63
CA GLY A 104 -8.42 12.18 3.20
C GLY A 104 -7.82 13.48 3.74
N LYS A 105 -6.61 13.43 4.32
CA LYS A 105 -6.06 14.57 5.11
C LYS A 105 -4.68 15.00 4.66
N LEU A 106 -3.75 14.06 4.55
CA LEU A 106 -2.36 14.35 4.26
C LEU A 106 -2.16 14.85 2.82
N LYS A 107 -2.78 14.21 1.83
CA LYS A 107 -2.65 14.59 0.42
C LYS A 107 -3.20 16.01 0.13
N PRO A 108 -4.39 16.41 0.63
CA PRO A 108 -4.85 17.79 0.50
C PRO A 108 -3.90 18.80 1.16
N PHE A 109 -3.48 18.53 2.40
CA PHE A 109 -2.54 19.39 3.11
C PHE A 109 -1.20 19.52 2.38
N PHE A 110 -0.66 18.41 1.89
CA PHE A 110 0.59 18.41 1.13
C PHE A 110 0.49 19.23 -0.15
N LYS A 111 -0.61 19.13 -0.90
CA LYS A 111 -0.83 19.96 -2.09
C LYS A 111 -0.88 21.45 -1.77
N GLU A 112 -1.50 21.82 -0.66
CA GLU A 112 -1.52 23.21 -0.20
C GLU A 112 -0.11 23.68 0.18
N MET A 113 0.60 22.87 0.95
CA MET A 113 1.96 23.17 1.38
C MET A 113 2.96 23.22 0.23
N GLU A 114 2.81 22.37 -0.79
CA GLU A 114 3.66 22.36 -1.98
C GLU A 114 3.56 23.67 -2.78
N ARG A 115 2.41 24.34 -2.75
CA ARG A 115 2.24 25.67 -3.36
C ARG A 115 2.96 26.77 -2.58
N ILE A 116 2.99 26.67 -1.25
CA ILE A 116 3.61 27.67 -0.36
C ILE A 116 5.13 27.44 -0.27
N ARG A 117 5.52 26.18 -0.15
CA ARG A 117 6.90 25.70 -0.03
C ARG A 117 7.12 24.52 -0.98
N PRO A 118 7.61 24.80 -2.20
CA PRO A 118 7.95 23.77 -3.14
C PRO A 118 9.04 22.83 -2.58
N ARG A 119 9.04 21.57 -3.03
CA ARG A 119 10.04 20.53 -2.68
C ARG A 119 10.04 20.11 -1.21
N MET A 120 8.90 20.18 -0.55
CA MET A 120 8.73 19.58 0.77
C MET A 120 8.79 18.06 0.73
N MET A 121 9.34 17.48 1.79
CA MET A 121 9.38 16.03 2.01
C MET A 121 8.39 15.64 3.10
N VAL A 122 7.69 14.52 2.88
CA VAL A 122 6.86 13.89 3.90
C VAL A 122 7.71 12.88 4.65
N HIS A 123 7.75 13.00 5.97
CA HIS A 123 8.38 12.02 6.85
C HIS A 123 7.31 11.38 7.74
N GLN A 124 7.33 10.05 7.84
CA GLN A 124 6.46 9.26 8.69
C GLN A 124 7.33 8.35 9.56
N ASP A 125 6.87 8.03 10.77
CA ASP A 125 7.55 7.07 11.64
C ASP A 125 7.43 5.63 11.09
N ASN A 126 8.16 4.69 11.69
CA ASN A 126 8.19 3.31 11.23
C ASN A 126 7.06 2.45 11.86
N ALA A 127 5.86 3.03 12.02
CA ALA A 127 4.72 2.31 12.55
C ALA A 127 4.34 1.14 11.62
N PRO A 128 3.85 0.00 12.12
CA PRO A 128 3.52 -1.17 11.29
C PRO A 128 2.52 -0.85 10.16
N VAL A 129 1.61 0.08 10.40
CA VAL A 129 0.62 0.57 9.43
C VAL A 129 1.23 1.38 8.27
N HIS A 130 2.51 1.73 8.34
CA HIS A 130 3.22 2.45 7.28
C HIS A 130 4.02 1.52 6.34
N SER A 131 4.15 0.23 6.69
CA SER A 131 5.05 -0.72 6.02
C SER A 131 4.37 -1.79 5.16
N ALA A 132 3.09 -1.62 4.77
CA ALA A 132 2.36 -2.63 4.00
C ALA A 132 2.65 -2.59 2.49
#